data_AF-A0A960SUL2-F1
#
_entry.id   AF-A0A960SUL2-F1
#
_cell.length_a   1.000
_cell.length_b   1.000
_cell.length_c   1.000
_cell.angle_alpha   90.00
_cell.angle_beta   90.00
_cell.angle_gamma   90.00
#
_symmetry.space_group_name_H-M   'P 1'
#
loop_
_entity.id
_entity.type
_entity.pdbx_description
1 polymer ?
#
loop_
_entity_poly.entity_id
_entity_poly.type
_entity_poly.pdbx_seq_one_letter_code
_entity_poly.pdbx_strand_id
1 'polypeptide(L)' 'PTFGILHEYPGGRLPVRHFDFYRLDSEAELIALGWDEILESPGVVVAEWADKFPDLFPAETVWLRFSIDPDGARRVGRRG' A
#
# COMPACT_ATOMS: atom_id res chain seq x y z
N PRO A 1 -7.91 3.06 3.29
CA PRO A 1 -9.01 3.93 2.83
C PRO A 1 -10.36 3.51 3.42
N THR A 2 -11.22 4.46 3.82
CA THR A 2 -12.32 4.14 4.74
C THR A 2 -13.38 3.20 4.14
N PHE A 3 -13.52 3.11 2.81
CA PHE A 3 -14.43 2.15 2.16
C PHE A 3 -13.99 1.63 0.78
N GLY A 4 -13.15 2.34 0.02
CA GLY A 4 -12.63 1.87 -1.27
C GLY A 4 -11.32 1.08 -1.16
N ILE A 5 -11.09 0.12 -2.07
CA ILE A 5 -9.80 -0.58 -2.21
C ILE A 5 -8.69 0.41 -2.63
N LEU A 6 -9.02 1.40 -3.46
CA LEU A 6 -8.12 2.42 -4.00
C LEU A 6 -8.74 3.82 -3.85
N HIS A 7 -7.97 4.76 -3.31
CA HIS A 7 -8.25 6.19 -3.34
C HIS A 7 -7.12 6.95 -4.05
N GLU A 8 -7.47 7.81 -5.00
CA GLU A 8 -6.50 8.62 -5.74
C GLU A 8 -6.50 10.09 -5.29
N TYR A 9 -5.32 10.66 -5.18
CA TYR A 9 -5.07 12.06 -4.82
C TYR A 9 -4.21 12.71 -5.91
N PRO A 10 -4.81 13.26 -6.98
CA PRO A 10 -4.06 13.77 -8.14
C PRO A 10 -3.48 15.19 -7.95
N GLY A 11 -3.93 15.94 -6.95
CA GLY A 11 -3.66 17.39 -6.84
C GLY A 11 -2.28 17.81 -6.31
N GLY A 12 -1.37 16.86 -6.04
CA GLY A 12 -0.03 17.13 -5.52
C GLY A 12 1.04 17.28 -6.61
N ARG A 13 2.30 17.47 -6.20
CA ARG A 13 3.47 17.42 -7.12
C ARG A 13 3.58 16.07 -7.84
N LEU A 14 3.19 15.00 -7.17
CA LEU A 14 3.03 13.66 -7.72
C LEU A 14 1.65 13.13 -7.30
N PRO A 15 0.94 12.40 -8.17
CA PRO A 15 -0.30 11.74 -7.78
C PRO A 15 -0.01 10.66 -6.74
N VAL A 16 -0.86 10.56 -5.72
CA VAL A 16 -0.78 9.51 -4.70
C VAL A 16 -1.94 8.55 -4.88
N ARG A 17 -1.63 7.25 -4.92
CA ARG A 17 -2.61 6.15 -4.96
C ARG A 17 -2.53 5.41 -3.64
N HIS A 18 -3.59 5.49 -2.85
CA HIS A 18 -3.67 4.86 -1.54
C HIS A 18 -4.53 3.60 -1.64
N PHE A 19 -3.92 2.45 -1.42
CA PHE A 19 -4.57 1.16 -1.36
C PHE A 19 -4.79 0.66 0.07
N ASP A 20 -5.85 -0.13 0.25
CA ASP A 20 -6.09 -0.93 1.45
C ASP A 20 -6.40 -2.37 1.05
N PHE A 21 -5.45 -3.26 1.32
CA PHE A 21 -5.54 -4.67 0.92
C PHE A 21 -6.30 -5.53 1.93
N TYR A 22 -6.81 -4.95 3.03
CA TYR A 22 -7.50 -5.68 4.08
C TYR A 22 -8.60 -6.61 3.54
N ARG A 23 -9.36 -6.13 2.53
CA ARG A 23 -10.52 -6.82 1.93
C ARG A 23 -10.23 -7.64 0.68
N LEU A 24 -9.00 -7.62 0.16
CA LEU A 24 -8.65 -8.43 -1.00
C LEU A 24 -8.37 -9.86 -0.58
N ASP A 25 -8.97 -10.84 -1.24
CA ASP A 25 -8.83 -12.24 -0.85
C ASP A 25 -7.71 -12.95 -1.60
N SER A 26 -7.25 -12.39 -2.72
CA SER A 26 -6.17 -12.97 -3.52
C SER A 26 -5.36 -11.95 -4.32
N GLU A 27 -4.16 -12.36 -4.73
CA GLU A 27 -3.30 -11.62 -5.66
C GLU A 27 -3.99 -11.37 -7.01
N ALA A 28 -4.78 -12.35 -7.47
CA ALA A 28 -5.47 -12.27 -8.76
C ALA A 28 -6.49 -11.11 -8.82
N GLU A 29 -7.15 -10.79 -7.70
CA GLU A 29 -8.04 -9.63 -7.62
C GLU A 29 -7.26 -8.33 -7.79
N LEU A 30 -6.07 -8.23 -7.19
CA LEU A 30 -5.23 -7.05 -7.32
C LEU A 30 -4.70 -6.90 -8.76
N ILE A 31 -4.24 -7.99 -9.36
CA ILE A 31 -3.79 -8.02 -10.76
C ILE A 31 -4.93 -7.59 -11.69
N ALA A 32 -6.16 -8.09 -11.46
CA ALA A 32 -7.34 -7.72 -12.25
C ALA A 32 -7.72 -6.23 -12.15
N LEU A 33 -7.27 -5.53 -11.10
CA LEU A 33 -7.43 -4.07 -10.96
C LEU A 33 -6.39 -3.26 -11.74
N GLY A 34 -5.48 -3.91 -12.47
CA GLY A 34 -4.42 -3.26 -13.24
C GLY A 34 -3.21 -2.86 -12.40
N TRP A 35 -2.79 -3.74 -11.50
CA TRP A 35 -1.70 -3.47 -10.56
C TRP A 35 -0.39 -3.12 -11.26
N ASP A 36 -0.06 -3.83 -12.34
CA ASP A 36 1.17 -3.59 -13.11
C ASP A 36 1.14 -2.18 -13.74
N GLU A 37 0.02 -1.78 -14.35
CA GLU A 37 -0.14 -0.43 -14.92
C GLU A 37 -0.08 0.67 -13.86
N ILE A 38 -0.57 0.38 -12.65
CA ILE A 38 -0.51 1.29 -11.50
C ILE A 38 0.94 1.50 -11.04
N LEU A 39 1.74 0.43 -10.99
CA LEU A 39 3.16 0.49 -10.61
C LEU A 39 4.02 1.19 -11.68
N GLU A 40 3.70 1.02 -12.95
CA GLU A 40 4.40 1.69 -14.06
C GLU A 40 4.01 3.16 -14.20
N SER A 41 2.83 3.55 -13.72
CA SER A 41 2.33 4.92 -13.80
C SER A 41 3.10 5.87 -12.87
N PRO A 42 3.49 7.08 -13.33
CA PRO A 42 4.10 8.09 -12.47
C PRO A 42 3.26 8.37 -11.23
N GLY A 43 3.92 8.48 -10.07
CA GLY A 43 3.24 8.75 -8.81
C GLY A 43 3.89 8.06 -7.61
N VAL A 44 3.14 8.03 -6.51
CA VAL A 44 3.49 7.29 -5.30
C VAL A 44 2.33 6.36 -4.97
N VAL A 45 2.66 5.08 -4.74
CA VAL A 45 1.72 4.10 -4.21
C VAL A 45 1.97 3.95 -2.71
N VAL A 46 0.90 4.02 -1.93
CA VAL A 46 0.90 3.72 -0.49
C VAL A 46 -0.11 2.61 -0.27
N ALA A 47 0.29 1.50 0.33
CA ALA A 47 -0.59 0.35 0.54
C ALA A 47 -0.62 -0.06 2.02
N GLU A 48 -1.81 -0.05 2.62
CA GLU A 48 -2.09 -0.66 3.92
C GLU A 48 -2.32 -2.18 3.73
N TRP A 49 -1.89 -3.00 4.71
CA TRP A 49 -1.96 -4.47 4.64
C TRP A 49 -1.27 -5.10 3.42
N ALA A 50 -0.26 -4.41 2.89
CA ALA A 50 0.54 -4.83 1.74
C ALA A 50 1.24 -6.19 1.94
N ASP A 51 1.45 -6.60 3.19
CA ASP A 51 2.07 -7.87 3.55
C ASP A 51 1.21 -9.10 3.26
N LYS A 52 -0.06 -8.93 2.86
CA LYS A 52 -0.88 -10.03 2.30
C LYS A 52 -0.34 -10.57 0.99
N PHE A 53 0.25 -9.71 0.15
CA PHE A 53 0.73 -10.04 -1.20
C PHE A 53 2.13 -9.46 -1.44
N PRO A 54 3.14 -9.86 -0.65
CA PRO A 54 4.45 -9.20 -0.65
C PRO A 54 5.19 -9.38 -1.98
N ASP A 55 4.91 -10.45 -2.72
CA ASP A 55 5.60 -10.79 -3.97
C ASP A 55 5.15 -9.94 -5.16
N LEU A 56 4.05 -9.18 -5.02
CA LEU A 56 3.56 -8.25 -6.03
C LEU A 56 4.23 -6.87 -5.96
N PHE A 57 5.09 -6.64 -4.95
CA PHE A 57 5.74 -5.34 -4.77
C PHE A 57 7.16 -5.34 -5.37
N PRO A 58 7.61 -4.23 -5.99
CA PRO A 58 8.98 -4.08 -6.46
C PRO A 58 10.01 -4.25 -5.33
N ALA A 59 11.22 -4.69 -5.66
CA ALA A 59 12.29 -4.94 -4.68
C ALA A 59 12.71 -3.68 -3.91
N GLU A 60 12.57 -2.51 -4.53
CA GLU A 60 12.86 -1.19 -3.97
C GLU A 60 11.75 -0.65 -3.06
N THR A 61 10.69 -1.42 -2.81
CA THR A 61 9.57 -1.01 -1.96
C THR A 61 10.04 -0.67 -0.54
N VAL A 62 9.66 0.51 -0.07
CA VAL A 62 9.92 0.92 1.32
C VAL A 62 8.82 0.37 2.22
N TRP A 63 9.16 -0.68 2.95
CA TRP A 63 8.24 -1.30 3.90
C TRP A 63 8.30 -0.61 5.26
N LEU A 64 7.15 -0.12 5.72
CA LEU A 64 6.98 0.47 7.06
C LEU A 64 6.17 -0.46 7.95
N ARG A 65 6.66 -0.68 9.18
CA ARG A 65 5.95 -1.41 10.23
C ARG A 65 5.56 -0.46 11.33
N PHE A 66 4.28 -0.48 11.69
CA PHE A 66 3.73 0.28 12.79
C PHE A 66 3.47 -0.66 13.97
N SER A 67 3.78 -0.22 15.18
CA SER A 67 3.47 -0.95 16.42
C SER A 67 2.94 0.00 17.48
N ILE A 68 2.18 -0.57 18.41
CA ILE A 68 1.69 0.15 19.60
C ILE A 68 2.35 -0.50 20.81
N ASP A 69 3.10 0.29 21.56
CA ASP A 69 3.76 -0.12 22.80
C ASP A 69 2.72 -0.30 23.93
N PRO A 70 3.06 -1.00 25.02
CA PRO A 70 2.13 -1.23 26.14
C PRO A 70 1.61 0.05 26.80
N ASP A 71 2.35 1.15 26.73
CA ASP A 71 1.96 2.47 27.25
C ASP A 71 1.10 3.29 26.27
N GLY A 72 0.79 2.71 25.10
CA GLY A 72 0.02 3.36 24.03
C GLY A 72 0.86 4.20 23.08
N ALA A 73 2.19 4.31 23.27
CA ALA A 73 3.06 4.98 22.33
C ALA A 73 3.05 4.25 20.97
N ARG A 74 3.10 5.00 19.88
CA ARG A 74 3.15 4.44 18.51
C ARG A 74 4.57 4.53 17.99
N ARG A 75 5.07 3.42 17.46
CA ARG A 75 6.37 3.38 16.77
C ARG A 75 6.16 3.08 15.30
N VAL A 76 7.03 3.67 14.49
CA VAL A 76 7.20 3.34 13.08
C VAL A 76 8.65 2.94 12.86
N GLY A 77 8.86 1.81 12.19
CA GLY A 77 10.17 1.33 11.80
C GLY A 77 10.16 0.86 10.36
N ARG A 78 11.33 0.76 9.73
CA ARG A 78 11.45 0.04 8.46
C ARG A 78 11.42 -1.46 8.73
N ARG A 79 10.73 -2.22 7.89
CA ARG A 79 10.91 -3.67 7.83
C ARG A 79 12.30 -3.91 7.22
N GLY A 80 13.13 -4.67 7.95
CA GLY A 80 14.43 -5.14 7.45
C GLY A 80 14.29 -6.31 6.50
#